data_AF-A0A971X8W8-F1
#
_entry.id   AF-A0A971X8W8-F1
#
_cell.length_a   1.000
_cell.length_b   1.000
_cell.length_c   1.000
_cell.angle_alpha   90.00
_cell.angle_beta   90.00
_cell.angle_gamma   90.00
#
_symmetry.space_group_name_H-M   'P 1'
#
loop_
_entity.id
_entity.type
_entity.pdbx_description
1 polymer ?
#
loop_
_entity_poly.entity_id
_entity_poly.type
_entity_poly.pdbx_seq_one_letter_code
_entity_poly.pdbx_strand_id
1 'polypeptide(L)'
;MIVQIKSIAAETKDRNIPFKLDESEVKKLIERVTNKTYADRFEFEKIPASSKGLDEFEITDLPKGKILIRATGGIAAANAFNWYLTNRCNSYVGPLNIRMEYPKEPPKINGVIKEKSKFLYRYLFNYCTFGYTMPIWQWSEWEQFLDWILLSGYNLVLNPIGHEEVWRQVLTTIGYSSEEIGKLIAGPAYTPWQWMMNMTGWGGPPPAWWYQDRVELSQKISTRLRKFGVSIMLPGYSGMVPLDFGERFSDAKLIDQGSWCGFKRPPILLPEDKMFNTIADLFYKIQKSIFGNEYCHYYSTDPFHEGGNTEGMDLPKYADLLMKKMLEHDENAVWFFQGWQDNPRREMLNVLDKGHVLVGNLSADANIDGGDNFANSPWLYCTVNNFGGQRLLRGNVINSLTRPHKLQKDNNYAFVGIGYMPEAIVADEVFFDIISHISIKEEQPTLDEWLCEYIRIRYGSYSSNLYNAWKILCHSVYISDGICGPRESGLCSRPSLSVDRVSTWGSPQ
;
A
#
# COMPACT_ATOMS: atom_id res chain seq x y z
N MET A 1 -13.74 -21.81 -11.54
CA MET A 1 -13.74 -20.34 -11.66
C MET A 1 -12.68 -19.69 -10.76
N ILE A 2 -12.78 -19.78 -9.42
CA ILE A 2 -11.83 -19.10 -8.50
C ILE A 2 -10.36 -19.52 -8.67
N VAL A 3 -10.08 -20.82 -8.82
CA VAL A 3 -8.70 -21.32 -9.07
C VAL A 3 -8.09 -20.68 -10.33
N GLN A 4 -8.90 -20.49 -11.37
CA GLN A 4 -8.48 -19.81 -12.60
C GLN A 4 -8.18 -18.32 -12.35
N ILE A 5 -8.99 -17.64 -11.53
CA ILE A 5 -8.74 -16.24 -11.13
C ILE A 5 -7.41 -16.11 -10.38
N LYS A 6 -7.11 -17.01 -9.44
CA LYS A 6 -5.81 -17.04 -8.74
C LYS A 6 -4.64 -17.28 -9.72
N SER A 7 -4.83 -18.15 -10.73
CA SER A 7 -3.83 -18.40 -11.78
C SER A 7 -3.60 -17.17 -12.65
N ILE A 8 -4.67 -16.49 -13.09
CA ILE A 8 -4.60 -15.23 -13.84
C ILE A 8 -3.85 -14.17 -13.03
N ALA A 9 -4.17 -14.03 -11.74
CA ALA A 9 -3.47 -13.08 -10.87
C ALA A 9 -1.97 -13.40 -10.72
N ALA A 10 -1.59 -14.69 -10.68
CA ALA A 10 -0.19 -15.11 -10.65
C ALA A 10 0.53 -14.77 -11.97
N GLU A 11 -0.14 -14.94 -13.10
CA GLU A 11 0.38 -14.54 -14.42
C GLU A 11 0.56 -13.04 -14.56
N THR A 12 -0.46 -12.27 -14.15
CA THR A 12 -0.38 -10.81 -14.09
C THR A 12 0.77 -10.36 -13.18
N LYS A 13 0.92 -10.95 -11.99
CA LYS A 13 2.02 -10.62 -11.08
C LYS A 13 3.38 -10.93 -11.71
N ASP A 14 3.54 -12.11 -12.32
CA ASP A 14 4.81 -12.54 -12.88
C ASP A 14 5.27 -11.64 -14.04
N ARG A 15 4.31 -11.20 -14.86
CA ARG A 15 4.52 -10.24 -15.94
C ARG A 15 4.83 -8.84 -15.44
N ASN A 16 4.04 -8.33 -14.49
CA ASN A 16 4.11 -6.92 -14.06
C ASN A 16 5.13 -6.67 -12.95
N ILE A 17 5.48 -7.70 -12.17
CA ILE A 17 6.45 -7.66 -11.07
C ILE A 17 7.43 -8.84 -11.23
N PRO A 18 8.24 -8.85 -12.32
CA PRO A 18 9.16 -9.94 -12.60
C PRO A 18 10.27 -9.97 -11.55
N PHE A 19 10.68 -11.19 -11.19
CA PHE A 19 11.73 -11.38 -10.19
C PHE A 19 13.08 -10.84 -10.67
N LYS A 20 13.65 -9.92 -9.88
CA LYS A 20 14.94 -9.29 -10.13
C LYS A 20 15.78 -9.37 -8.87
N LEU A 21 17.01 -9.88 -8.97
CA LEU A 21 17.99 -9.86 -7.89
C LEU A 21 19.18 -9.01 -8.34
N ASP A 22 19.38 -7.90 -7.66
CA ASP A 22 20.60 -7.10 -7.75
C ASP A 22 21.36 -7.26 -6.43
N GLU A 23 22.37 -8.13 -6.45
CA GLU A 23 23.16 -8.49 -5.26
C GLU A 23 23.85 -7.27 -4.65
N SER A 24 24.24 -6.30 -5.49
CA SER A 24 24.91 -5.09 -5.03
C SER A 24 23.96 -4.19 -4.22
N GLU A 25 22.69 -4.12 -4.62
CA GLU A 25 21.68 -3.32 -3.94
C GLU A 25 21.24 -3.99 -2.64
N VAL A 26 21.09 -5.32 -2.62
CA VAL A 26 20.83 -6.06 -1.37
C VAL A 26 21.99 -5.87 -0.40
N LYS A 27 23.25 -5.92 -0.88
CA LYS A 27 24.41 -5.64 -0.04
C LYS A 27 24.38 -4.23 0.53
N LYS A 28 24.09 -3.21 -0.28
CA LYS A 28 23.93 -1.82 0.21
C LYS A 28 22.83 -1.67 1.25
N LEU A 29 21.73 -2.43 1.15
CA LEU A 29 20.70 -2.48 2.20
C LEU A 29 21.28 -3.03 3.51
N ILE A 30 22.02 -4.14 3.45
CA ILE A 30 22.70 -4.68 4.63
C ILE A 30 23.69 -3.67 5.20
N GLU A 31 24.45 -2.95 4.36
CA GLU A 31 25.37 -1.90 4.81
C GLU A 31 24.67 -0.77 5.56
N ARG A 32 23.51 -0.30 5.08
CA ARG A 32 22.72 0.76 5.72
C ARG A 32 22.14 0.32 7.06
N VAL A 33 21.67 -0.92 7.14
CA VAL A 33 21.07 -1.49 8.36
C VAL A 33 22.14 -1.90 9.37
N THR A 34 23.33 -2.29 8.90
CA THR A 34 24.44 -2.75 9.73
C THR A 34 25.70 -1.93 9.48
N ASN A 35 26.65 -2.47 8.70
CA ASN A 35 27.84 -1.80 8.20
C ASN A 35 28.47 -2.61 7.05
N LYS A 36 29.45 -2.02 6.36
CA LYS A 36 30.19 -2.64 5.25
C LYS A 36 30.80 -4.00 5.58
N THR A 37 31.52 -4.10 6.69
CA THR A 37 32.20 -5.34 7.06
C THR A 37 31.22 -6.48 7.31
N TYR A 38 30.05 -6.19 7.88
CA TYR A 38 29.01 -7.17 8.08
C TYR A 38 28.36 -7.59 6.76
N ALA A 39 28.09 -6.64 5.86
CA ALA A 39 27.53 -6.90 4.54
C ALA A 39 28.46 -7.76 3.66
N ASP A 40 29.78 -7.61 3.79
CA ASP A 40 30.78 -8.44 3.10
C ASP A 40 30.74 -9.94 3.47
N ARG A 41 30.02 -10.29 4.53
CA ARG A 41 29.82 -11.69 4.97
C ARG A 41 28.63 -12.37 4.32
N PHE A 42 27.81 -11.64 3.58
CA PHE A 42 26.66 -12.18 2.87
C PHE A 42 26.97 -12.30 1.38
N GLU A 43 26.66 -13.47 0.84
CA GLU A 43 26.68 -13.77 -0.58
C GLU A 43 25.26 -14.09 -1.04
N PHE A 44 24.98 -13.86 -2.32
CA PHE A 44 23.64 -13.97 -2.88
C PHE A 44 23.66 -14.83 -4.14
N GLU A 45 22.56 -15.53 -4.39
CA GLU A 45 22.38 -16.28 -5.63
C GLU A 45 20.90 -16.28 -6.02
N LYS A 46 20.61 -16.01 -7.30
CA LYS A 46 19.23 -16.06 -7.80
C LYS A 46 18.80 -17.51 -8.01
N ILE A 47 17.63 -17.87 -7.52
CA ILE A 47 16.99 -19.18 -7.79
C ILE A 47 15.68 -19.00 -8.57
N PRO A 48 15.27 -20.02 -9.36
CA PRO A 48 13.93 -20.03 -9.95
C PRO A 48 12.87 -20.16 -8.84
N ALA A 49 11.71 -19.52 -9.03
CA ALA A 49 10.57 -19.74 -8.15
C ALA A 49 9.96 -21.12 -8.40
N SER A 50 9.64 -21.86 -7.34
CA SER A 50 8.92 -23.14 -7.47
C SER A 50 7.44 -22.96 -7.82
N SER A 51 6.91 -21.74 -7.68
CA SER A 51 5.57 -21.38 -8.14
C SER A 51 5.54 -19.98 -8.73
N LYS A 52 4.80 -19.81 -9.82
CA LYS A 52 4.70 -18.54 -10.54
C LYS A 52 4.27 -17.43 -9.59
N GLY A 53 5.03 -16.33 -9.58
CA GLY A 53 4.73 -15.15 -8.79
C GLY A 53 4.97 -15.23 -7.28
N LEU A 54 5.33 -16.39 -6.70
CA LEU A 54 5.58 -16.51 -5.26
C LEU A 54 7.07 -16.35 -4.92
N ASP A 55 7.35 -15.51 -3.92
CA ASP A 55 8.69 -15.25 -3.43
C ASP A 55 9.19 -16.36 -2.50
N GLU A 56 10.45 -16.76 -2.65
CA GLU A 56 11.06 -17.88 -1.93
C GLU A 56 12.52 -17.56 -1.63
N PHE A 57 13.02 -18.02 -0.47
CA PHE A 57 14.43 -17.96 -0.16
C PHE A 57 14.95 -19.22 0.54
N GLU A 58 16.27 -19.42 0.44
CA GLU A 58 17.04 -20.32 1.28
C GLU A 58 18.23 -19.56 1.90
N ILE A 59 18.52 -19.80 3.18
CA ILE A 59 19.69 -19.23 3.87
C ILE A 59 20.52 -20.35 4.51
N THR A 60 21.84 -20.30 4.31
CA THR A 60 22.77 -21.33 4.79
C THR A 60 24.18 -20.77 5.06
N ASP A 61 25.01 -21.55 5.74
CA ASP A 61 26.39 -21.21 6.03
C ASP A 61 27.32 -21.47 4.83
N LEU A 62 28.33 -20.63 4.68
CA LEU A 62 29.46 -20.81 3.78
C LEU A 62 30.78 -20.93 4.57
N PRO A 63 31.86 -21.45 3.94
CA PRO A 63 33.19 -21.44 4.53
C PRO A 63 33.63 -20.04 4.97
N LYS A 64 34.55 -19.99 5.94
CA LYS A 64 35.09 -18.74 6.50
C LYS A 64 34.03 -17.83 7.15
N GLY A 65 32.96 -18.42 7.67
CA GLY A 65 31.92 -17.72 8.44
C GLY A 65 31.08 -16.74 7.60
N LYS A 66 30.96 -17.01 6.30
CA LYS A 66 30.03 -16.29 5.43
C LYS A 66 28.66 -16.95 5.43
N ILE A 67 27.65 -16.26 4.93
CA ILE A 67 26.28 -16.72 4.83
C ILE A 67 25.83 -16.54 3.37
N LEU A 68 25.20 -17.57 2.82
CA LEU A 68 24.61 -17.53 1.49
C LEU A 68 23.10 -17.37 1.61
N ILE A 69 22.56 -16.39 0.88
CA ILE A 69 21.13 -16.21 0.66
C ILE A 69 20.82 -16.54 -0.80
N ARG A 70 20.08 -17.63 -1.02
CA ARG A 70 19.48 -17.94 -2.32
C ARG A 70 18.07 -17.38 -2.35
N ALA A 71 17.68 -16.64 -3.38
CA ALA A 71 16.35 -16.01 -3.40
C ALA A 71 15.80 -15.86 -4.83
N THR A 72 14.47 -15.83 -4.96
CA THR A 72 13.80 -15.55 -6.24
C THR A 72 14.14 -14.16 -6.77
N GLY A 73 14.18 -13.17 -5.88
CA GLY A 73 14.49 -11.77 -6.19
C GLY A 73 14.99 -10.97 -4.99
N GLY A 74 15.18 -9.67 -5.18
CA GLY A 74 15.75 -8.75 -4.20
C GLY A 74 14.89 -8.63 -2.95
N ILE A 75 13.56 -8.62 -3.09
CA ILE A 75 12.64 -8.62 -1.95
C ILE A 75 12.74 -9.90 -1.12
N ALA A 76 12.77 -11.07 -1.75
CA ALA A 76 12.96 -12.32 -1.04
C ALA A 76 14.33 -12.37 -0.34
N ALA A 77 15.38 -11.83 -0.96
CA ALA A 77 16.71 -11.73 -0.35
C ALA A 77 16.74 -10.75 0.84
N ALA A 78 16.09 -9.59 0.74
CA ALA A 78 15.95 -8.64 1.84
C ALA A 78 15.17 -9.25 3.01
N ASN A 79 14.10 -9.99 2.73
CA ASN A 79 13.31 -10.66 3.75
C ASN A 79 14.09 -11.81 4.42
N ALA A 80 14.91 -12.56 3.66
CA ALA A 80 15.83 -13.56 4.22
C ALA A 80 16.84 -12.92 5.20
N PHE A 81 17.34 -11.73 4.86
CA PHE A 81 18.19 -10.98 5.78
C PHE A 81 17.43 -10.47 7.00
N ASN A 82 16.17 -10.04 6.85
CA ASN A 82 15.32 -9.69 7.99
C ASN A 82 15.11 -10.89 8.92
N TRP A 83 14.79 -12.07 8.37
CA TRP A 83 14.72 -13.33 9.13
C TRP A 83 16.03 -13.59 9.87
N TYR A 84 17.18 -13.35 9.23
CA TYR A 84 18.49 -13.51 9.87
C TYR A 84 18.68 -12.57 11.05
N LEU A 85 18.34 -11.28 10.90
CA LEU A 85 18.39 -10.30 11.98
C LEU A 85 17.52 -10.74 13.16
N THR A 86 16.28 -11.15 12.90
CA THR A 86 15.31 -11.50 13.94
C THR A 86 15.61 -12.82 14.64
N ASN A 87 16.05 -13.85 13.89
CA ASN A 87 16.19 -15.22 14.40
C ASN A 87 17.61 -15.59 14.80
N ARG A 88 18.64 -14.88 14.30
CA ARG A 88 20.05 -15.14 14.62
C ARG A 88 20.72 -14.02 15.38
N CYS A 89 20.40 -12.76 15.07
CA CYS A 89 20.99 -11.62 15.77
C CYS A 89 20.15 -11.15 16.96
N ASN A 90 18.86 -11.51 17.01
CA ASN A 90 17.91 -10.90 17.93
C ASN A 90 17.91 -9.37 17.74
N SER A 91 17.83 -8.92 16.49
CA SER A 91 17.70 -7.52 16.08
C SER A 91 16.30 -7.23 15.57
N TYR A 92 15.85 -5.99 15.71
CA TYR A 92 14.56 -5.49 15.23
C TYR A 92 14.75 -4.22 14.40
N VAL A 93 14.20 -4.23 13.18
CA VAL A 93 14.04 -3.03 12.35
C VAL A 93 12.55 -2.89 12.09
N GLY A 94 11.95 -1.86 12.67
CA GLY A 94 10.54 -1.51 12.50
C GLY A 94 10.35 -0.18 11.78
N PRO A 95 9.09 0.19 11.49
CA PRO A 95 8.74 1.42 10.81
C PRO A 95 8.92 2.68 11.67
N LEU A 96 8.79 2.56 13.01
CA LEU A 96 8.97 3.65 13.98
C LEU A 96 10.11 3.37 14.95
N ASN A 97 10.34 2.11 15.32
CA ASN A 97 11.36 1.71 16.28
C ASN A 97 12.43 0.82 15.67
N ILE A 98 13.68 0.99 16.11
CA ILE A 98 14.81 0.16 15.73
C ILE A 98 15.54 -0.29 16.99
N ARG A 99 15.84 -1.58 17.08
CA ARG A 99 16.70 -2.16 18.11
C ARG A 99 17.71 -3.09 17.44
N MET A 100 18.84 -2.53 17.05
CA MET A 100 19.90 -3.27 16.37
C MET A 100 20.95 -3.74 17.36
N GLU A 101 21.01 -5.04 17.57
CA GLU A 101 22.06 -5.76 18.29
C GLU A 101 22.51 -6.93 17.43
N TYR A 102 23.72 -6.86 16.89
CA TYR A 102 24.31 -7.93 16.12
C TYR A 102 25.80 -8.07 16.47
N PRO A 103 26.31 -9.29 16.65
CA PRO A 103 27.72 -9.49 16.98
C PRO A 103 28.61 -9.14 15.79
N LYS A 104 29.90 -8.90 16.05
CA LYS A 104 30.87 -8.56 15.00
C LYS A 104 31.00 -9.66 13.93
N GLU A 105 30.96 -10.91 14.34
CA GLU A 105 30.95 -12.07 13.44
C GLU A 105 29.52 -12.58 13.30
N PRO A 106 28.98 -12.72 12.07
CA PRO A 106 27.62 -13.20 11.86
C PRO A 106 27.39 -14.58 12.50
N PRO A 107 26.38 -14.76 13.36
CA PRO A 107 26.03 -16.07 13.90
C PRO A 107 25.70 -17.07 12.78
N LYS A 108 26.10 -18.33 12.97
CA LYS A 108 25.87 -19.41 12.01
C LYS A 108 24.38 -19.75 11.87
N ILE A 109 24.00 -20.24 10.69
CA ILE A 109 22.67 -20.76 10.41
C ILE A 109 22.47 -22.14 11.01
N ASN A 110 23.50 -22.99 11.01
CA ASN A 110 23.48 -24.40 11.42
C ASN A 110 22.48 -25.24 10.63
N GLY A 111 22.60 -25.22 9.30
CA GLY A 111 21.75 -25.98 8.39
C GLY A 111 21.31 -25.15 7.18
N VAL A 112 20.15 -25.50 6.63
CA VAL A 112 19.50 -24.75 5.55
C VAL A 112 18.10 -24.39 6.03
N ILE A 113 17.77 -23.11 6.02
CA ILE A 113 16.42 -22.61 6.30
C ILE A 113 15.79 -22.22 4.97
N LYS A 114 14.55 -22.64 4.75
CA LYS A 114 13.79 -22.34 3.54
C LYS A 114 12.43 -21.79 3.94
N GLU A 115 12.02 -20.69 3.32
CA GLU A 115 10.70 -20.10 3.50
C GLU A 115 10.14 -19.69 2.14
N LYS A 116 8.81 -19.77 2.02
CA LYS A 116 8.06 -19.52 0.79
C LYS A 116 6.78 -18.75 1.09
N SER A 117 6.58 -17.64 0.40
CA SER A 117 5.35 -16.88 0.51
C SER A 117 4.16 -17.67 -0.04
N LYS A 118 3.02 -17.53 0.64
CA LYS A 118 1.71 -17.95 0.12
C LYS A 118 0.96 -16.82 -0.58
N PHE A 119 1.52 -15.62 -0.62
CA PHE A 119 0.86 -14.39 -1.06
C PHE A 119 1.56 -13.80 -2.28
N LEU A 120 0.83 -13.65 -3.39
CA LEU A 120 1.36 -13.04 -4.62
C LEU A 120 1.72 -11.57 -4.36
N TYR A 121 0.88 -10.89 -3.58
CA TYR A 121 1.00 -9.48 -3.27
C TYR A 121 1.17 -9.26 -1.77
N ARG A 122 2.11 -8.38 -1.41
CA ARG A 122 2.21 -7.74 -0.11
C ARG A 122 2.21 -6.24 -0.36
N TYR A 123 1.06 -5.62 -0.12
CA TYR A 123 0.76 -4.24 -0.48
C TYR A 123 0.93 -3.27 0.70
N LEU A 124 1.40 -2.05 0.43
CA LEU A 124 1.52 -1.01 1.44
C LEU A 124 0.92 0.34 1.00
N PHE A 125 0.28 0.96 2.01
CA PHE A 125 -0.26 2.31 2.11
C PHE A 125 -1.73 2.51 1.76
N ASN A 126 -2.36 3.40 2.54
CA ASN A 126 -3.56 4.12 2.17
C ASN A 126 -3.16 5.49 1.58
N TYR A 127 -3.96 6.09 0.70
CA TYR A 127 -3.77 7.49 0.29
C TYR A 127 -3.67 8.42 1.51
N CYS A 128 -4.52 8.22 2.53
CA CYS A 128 -4.56 9.01 3.75
C CYS A 128 -3.19 9.09 4.48
N THR A 129 -2.34 8.06 4.36
CA THR A 129 -0.99 8.06 4.96
C THR A 129 -0.17 9.27 4.53
N PHE A 130 -0.34 9.68 3.27
CA PHE A 130 0.40 10.79 2.68
C PHE A 130 -0.09 12.17 3.17
N GLY A 131 -1.27 12.24 3.80
CA GLY A 131 -1.82 13.46 4.39
C GLY A 131 -1.63 13.53 5.90
N TYR A 132 -1.78 12.40 6.60
CA TYR A 132 -1.69 12.37 8.06
C TYR A 132 -0.27 12.14 8.59
N THR A 133 0.59 11.44 7.86
CA THR A 133 1.94 11.08 8.33
C THR A 133 3.03 11.72 7.48
N MET A 134 2.91 11.63 6.16
CA MET A 134 4.03 11.90 5.24
C MET A 134 4.00 13.24 4.49
N PRO A 135 3.12 14.24 4.77
CA PRO A 135 3.00 15.38 3.87
C PRO A 135 4.30 16.20 3.79
N ILE A 136 5.10 16.23 4.85
CA ILE A 136 6.35 17.00 4.94
C ILE A 136 7.60 16.12 5.13
N TRP A 137 7.48 14.81 4.98
CA TRP A 137 8.63 13.91 5.08
C TRP A 137 9.71 14.29 4.06
N GLN A 138 10.96 14.22 4.52
CA GLN A 138 12.14 14.42 3.71
C GLN A 138 12.78 13.07 3.40
N TRP A 139 13.87 13.10 2.63
CA TRP A 139 14.56 11.87 2.24
C TRP A 139 15.05 11.04 3.44
N SER A 140 15.45 11.65 4.55
CA SER A 140 15.94 10.93 5.73
C SER A 140 14.89 9.97 6.31
N GLU A 141 13.66 10.43 6.48
CA GLU A 141 12.54 9.64 6.97
C GLU A 141 12.21 8.53 5.96
N TRP A 142 12.16 8.88 4.67
CA TRP A 142 11.91 7.93 3.60
C TRP A 142 12.99 6.86 3.48
N GLU A 143 14.27 7.19 3.58
CA GLU A 143 15.36 6.23 3.40
C GLU A 143 15.30 5.11 4.42
N GLN A 144 15.11 5.45 5.69
CA GLN A 144 14.95 4.48 6.77
C GLN A 144 13.66 3.66 6.59
N PHE A 145 12.55 4.33 6.27
CA PHE A 145 11.28 3.65 6.08
C PHE A 145 11.30 2.68 4.89
N LEU A 146 11.95 3.07 3.78
CA LEU A 146 12.14 2.24 2.60
C LEU A 146 12.96 0.98 2.91
N ASP A 147 14.01 1.09 3.73
CA ASP A 147 14.77 -0.09 4.14
C ASP A 147 13.90 -1.07 4.95
N TRP A 148 13.03 -0.56 5.82
CA TRP A 148 12.03 -1.39 6.50
C TRP A 148 11.02 -2.02 5.52
N ILE A 149 10.48 -1.28 4.54
CA ILE A 149 9.56 -1.82 3.51
C ILE A 149 10.20 -3.04 2.82
N LEU A 150 11.48 -2.91 2.42
CA LEU A 150 12.23 -3.97 1.74
C LEU A 150 12.42 -5.20 2.65
N LEU A 151 12.85 -4.98 3.90
CA LEU A 151 13.03 -6.04 4.88
C LEU A 151 11.71 -6.76 5.22
N SER A 152 10.59 -6.03 5.24
CA SER A 152 9.26 -6.57 5.52
C SER A 152 8.60 -7.27 4.34
N GLY A 153 9.23 -7.26 3.17
CA GLY A 153 8.81 -8.10 2.05
C GLY A 153 7.70 -7.49 1.18
N TYR A 154 7.38 -6.20 1.31
CA TYR A 154 6.38 -5.55 0.45
C TYR A 154 6.85 -5.52 -1.01
N ASN A 155 5.97 -5.89 -1.94
CA ASN A 155 6.29 -5.97 -3.37
C ASN A 155 5.39 -5.10 -4.26
N LEU A 156 4.38 -4.46 -3.68
CA LEU A 156 3.54 -3.44 -4.32
C LEU A 156 3.35 -2.26 -3.36
N VAL A 157 3.74 -1.05 -3.74
CA VAL A 157 3.72 0.13 -2.86
C VAL A 157 3.09 1.31 -3.59
N LEU A 158 2.09 1.95 -2.97
CA LEU A 158 1.52 3.20 -3.48
C LEU A 158 2.52 4.34 -3.38
N ASN A 159 2.66 5.14 -4.44
CA ASN A 159 3.40 6.38 -4.42
C ASN A 159 2.66 7.46 -5.23
N PRO A 160 1.89 8.34 -4.57
CA PRO A 160 1.19 9.45 -5.19
C PRO A 160 2.00 10.76 -5.12
N ILE A 161 3.23 10.73 -4.60
CA ILE A 161 4.04 11.93 -4.37
C ILE A 161 4.43 12.54 -5.73
N GLY A 162 4.20 13.84 -5.87
CA GLY A 162 4.55 14.60 -7.07
C GLY A 162 3.47 14.60 -8.14
N HIS A 163 2.33 13.93 -7.94
CA HIS A 163 1.21 13.96 -8.90
C HIS A 163 0.56 15.35 -9.04
N GLU A 164 0.83 16.26 -8.11
CA GLU A 164 0.51 17.68 -8.26
C GLU A 164 1.17 18.26 -9.52
N GLU A 165 2.38 17.81 -9.86
CA GLU A 165 3.10 18.25 -11.06
C GLU A 165 2.49 17.69 -12.34
N VAL A 166 2.00 16.45 -12.31
CA VAL A 166 1.25 15.85 -13.43
C VAL A 166 0.05 16.74 -13.75
N TRP A 167 -0.75 17.05 -12.72
CA TRP A 167 -1.91 17.92 -12.88
C TRP A 167 -1.55 19.35 -13.28
N ARG A 168 -0.48 19.92 -12.73
CA ARG A 168 -0.01 21.26 -13.12
C ARG A 168 0.30 21.30 -14.61
N GLN A 169 1.02 20.31 -15.15
CA GLN A 169 1.35 20.26 -16.58
C GLN A 169 0.13 19.95 -17.47
N VAL A 170 -0.76 19.05 -17.06
CA VAL A 170 -2.02 18.75 -17.78
C VAL A 170 -2.83 20.04 -17.93
N LEU A 171 -3.11 20.73 -16.83
CA LEU A 171 -3.92 21.94 -16.79
C LEU A 171 -3.26 23.09 -17.56
N THR A 172 -1.95 23.26 -17.42
CA THR A 172 -1.18 24.24 -18.22
C THR A 172 -1.35 23.97 -19.72
N THR A 173 -1.29 22.70 -20.14
CA THR A 173 -1.41 22.31 -21.55
C THR A 173 -2.79 22.61 -22.14
N ILE A 174 -3.85 22.48 -21.33
CA ILE A 174 -5.22 22.84 -21.74
C ILE A 174 -5.59 24.31 -21.46
N GLY A 175 -4.59 25.12 -21.10
CA GLY A 175 -4.66 26.58 -21.08
C GLY A 175 -5.08 27.22 -19.76
N TYR A 176 -5.02 26.49 -18.63
CA TYR A 176 -5.15 27.09 -17.30
C TYR A 176 -3.87 27.86 -16.94
N SER A 177 -4.04 29.05 -16.37
CA SER A 177 -2.98 29.87 -15.81
C SER A 177 -2.46 29.28 -14.48
N SER A 178 -1.27 29.71 -14.06
CA SER A 178 -0.71 29.27 -12.77
C SER A 178 -1.59 29.67 -11.57
N GLU A 179 -2.31 30.79 -11.65
CA GLU A 179 -3.24 31.22 -10.61
C GLU A 179 -4.46 30.29 -10.53
N GLU A 180 -5.06 29.94 -11.67
CA GLU A 180 -6.21 29.03 -11.71
C GLU A 180 -5.80 27.61 -11.24
N ILE A 181 -4.64 27.12 -11.66
CA ILE A 181 -4.11 25.84 -11.18
C ILE A 181 -3.91 25.87 -9.66
N GLY A 182 -3.39 26.98 -9.12
CA GLY A 182 -3.19 27.15 -7.69
C GLY A 182 -4.49 27.09 -6.87
N LYS A 183 -5.63 27.46 -7.46
CA LYS A 183 -6.95 27.34 -6.82
C LYS A 183 -7.47 25.89 -6.80
N LEU A 184 -6.97 25.02 -7.67
CA LEU A 184 -7.37 23.62 -7.75
C LEU A 184 -6.52 22.69 -6.90
N ILE A 185 -5.19 22.87 -6.91
CA ILE A 185 -4.27 21.96 -6.22
C ILE A 185 -4.35 22.21 -4.71
N ALA A 186 -4.81 21.20 -3.98
CA ALA A 186 -4.87 21.20 -2.53
C ALA A 186 -3.48 21.33 -1.90
N GLY A 187 -3.44 21.81 -0.67
CA GLY A 187 -2.21 21.91 0.10
C GLY A 187 -1.63 20.52 0.41
N PRO A 188 -0.32 20.42 0.70
CA PRO A 188 0.39 19.15 0.89
C PRO A 188 -0.26 18.14 1.84
N ALA A 189 -0.90 18.60 2.91
CA ALA A 189 -1.57 17.73 3.87
C ALA A 189 -2.90 17.16 3.36
N TYR A 190 -3.45 17.69 2.27
CA TYR A 190 -4.80 17.42 1.77
C TYR A 190 -4.87 16.79 0.37
N THR A 191 -3.73 16.64 -0.32
CA THR A 191 -3.68 16.04 -1.65
C THR A 191 -4.22 14.60 -1.72
N PRO A 192 -4.15 13.75 -0.66
CA PRO A 192 -4.81 12.44 -0.69
C PRO A 192 -6.30 12.50 -1.02
N TRP A 193 -7.05 13.39 -0.37
CA TRP A 193 -8.49 13.52 -0.60
C TRP A 193 -8.81 14.16 -1.95
N GLN A 194 -7.86 14.91 -2.54
CA GLN A 194 -7.99 15.33 -3.92
C GLN A 194 -7.80 14.16 -4.91
N TRP A 195 -6.82 13.29 -4.68
CA TRP A 195 -6.59 12.10 -5.52
C TRP A 195 -7.72 11.07 -5.41
N MET A 196 -8.42 11.05 -4.29
CA MET A 196 -9.66 10.31 -4.10
C MET A 196 -10.92 11.08 -4.56
N MET A 197 -10.74 12.23 -5.23
CA MET A 197 -11.81 13.04 -5.85
C MET A 197 -12.86 13.57 -4.84
N ASN A 198 -12.48 13.78 -3.58
CA ASN A 198 -13.36 14.29 -2.53
C ASN A 198 -13.37 15.83 -2.42
N MET A 199 -12.25 16.47 -2.76
CA MET A 199 -12.07 17.92 -2.58
C MET A 199 -11.00 18.48 -3.51
N THR A 200 -10.93 19.80 -3.63
CA THR A 200 -9.89 20.53 -4.38
C THR A 200 -9.48 21.80 -3.61
N GLY A 201 -8.27 22.32 -3.87
CA GLY A 201 -7.81 23.66 -3.52
C GLY A 201 -7.50 23.96 -2.04
N TRP A 202 -8.18 23.30 -1.10
CA TRP A 202 -8.03 23.61 0.32
C TRP A 202 -6.60 23.44 0.85
N GLY A 203 -6.14 24.43 1.61
CA GLY A 203 -4.78 24.48 2.15
C GLY A 203 -3.69 24.80 1.10
N GLY A 204 -4.06 24.96 -0.17
CA GLY A 204 -3.17 25.36 -1.25
C GLY A 204 -3.18 26.88 -1.50
N PRO A 205 -2.48 27.34 -2.55
CA PRO A 205 -1.63 26.54 -3.44
C PRO A 205 -0.30 26.11 -2.78
N PRO A 206 0.28 24.97 -3.18
CA PRO A 206 1.68 24.68 -2.86
C PRO A 206 2.62 25.75 -3.45
N PRO A 207 3.74 26.08 -2.77
CA PRO A 207 4.71 27.03 -3.31
C PRO A 207 5.41 26.46 -4.55
N ALA A 208 5.91 27.33 -5.45
CA ALA A 208 6.45 26.90 -6.75
C ALA A 208 7.58 25.84 -6.65
N TRP A 209 8.44 25.92 -5.64
CA TRP A 209 9.52 24.95 -5.42
C TRP A 209 9.02 23.55 -5.06
N TRP A 210 7.78 23.44 -4.55
CA TRP A 210 7.17 22.19 -4.10
C TRP A 210 7.10 21.14 -5.20
N TYR A 211 6.67 21.54 -6.39
CA TYR A 211 6.41 20.63 -7.49
C TYR A 211 7.67 19.86 -7.90
N GLN A 212 8.79 20.56 -8.10
CA GLN A 212 10.06 19.94 -8.46
C GLN A 212 10.59 19.05 -7.32
N ASP A 213 10.58 19.57 -6.10
CA ASP A 213 11.07 18.85 -4.92
C ASP A 213 10.32 17.53 -4.68
N ARG A 214 8.99 17.51 -4.83
CA ARG A 214 8.20 16.28 -4.72
C ARG A 214 8.43 15.31 -5.88
N VAL A 215 8.64 15.79 -7.10
CA VAL A 215 9.04 14.93 -8.23
C VAL A 215 10.38 14.24 -7.96
N GLU A 216 11.39 15.00 -7.52
CA GLU A 216 12.72 14.45 -7.20
C GLU A 216 12.63 13.41 -6.07
N LEU A 217 11.86 13.70 -5.02
CA LEU A 217 11.62 12.75 -3.93
C LEU A 217 10.94 11.47 -4.44
N SER A 218 9.88 11.60 -5.22
CA SER A 218 9.12 10.47 -5.76
C SER A 218 9.96 9.58 -6.66
N GLN A 219 10.80 10.17 -7.51
CA GLN A 219 11.76 9.45 -8.35
C GLN A 219 12.81 8.70 -7.50
N LYS A 220 13.29 9.31 -6.42
CA LYS A 220 14.27 8.69 -5.52
C LYS A 220 13.68 7.50 -4.76
N ILE A 221 12.46 7.63 -4.24
CA ILE A 221 11.68 6.57 -3.60
C ILE A 221 11.47 5.41 -4.58
N SER A 222 10.91 5.71 -5.76
CA SER A 222 10.60 4.72 -6.78
C SER A 222 11.86 3.99 -7.26
N THR A 223 12.95 4.72 -7.50
CA THR A 223 14.23 4.12 -7.90
C THR A 223 14.76 3.14 -6.85
N ARG A 224 14.71 3.49 -5.55
CA ARG A 224 15.15 2.61 -4.47
C ARG A 224 14.35 1.31 -4.44
N LEU A 225 13.03 1.39 -4.57
CA LEU A 225 12.13 0.24 -4.53
C LEU A 225 12.26 -0.66 -5.77
N ARG A 226 12.30 -0.08 -6.99
CA ARG A 226 12.43 -0.83 -8.26
C ARG A 226 13.72 -1.64 -8.37
N LYS A 227 14.80 -1.18 -7.73
CA LYS A 227 16.07 -1.93 -7.64
C LYS A 227 15.93 -3.30 -6.98
N PHE A 228 14.93 -3.48 -6.11
CA PHE A 228 14.62 -4.74 -5.46
C PHE A 228 13.49 -5.53 -6.14
N GLY A 229 12.95 -5.01 -7.26
CA GLY A 229 11.82 -5.60 -7.97
C GLY A 229 10.46 -5.27 -7.34
N VAL A 230 10.35 -4.19 -6.57
CA VAL A 230 9.07 -3.70 -6.03
C VAL A 230 8.33 -2.90 -7.11
N SER A 231 7.06 -3.21 -7.28
CA SER A 231 6.14 -2.46 -8.14
C SER A 231 5.64 -1.21 -7.44
N ILE A 232 5.61 -0.10 -8.17
CA ILE A 232 5.12 1.19 -7.70
C ILE A 232 3.74 1.40 -8.29
N MET A 233 2.74 1.49 -7.43
CA MET A 233 1.39 1.85 -7.81
C MET A 233 1.27 3.36 -7.88
N LEU A 234 0.83 3.87 -9.03
CA LEU A 234 0.64 5.30 -9.28
C LEU A 234 -0.86 5.65 -9.30
N PRO A 235 -1.24 6.91 -9.04
CA PRO A 235 -2.57 7.40 -9.36
C PRO A 235 -2.97 7.16 -10.82
N GLY A 236 -4.20 6.69 -11.06
CA GLY A 236 -4.82 6.61 -12.39
C GLY A 236 -5.67 7.85 -12.70
N TYR A 237 -6.27 7.88 -13.88
CA TYR A 237 -7.24 8.91 -14.27
C TYR A 237 -8.62 8.30 -14.54
N SER A 238 -9.64 8.81 -13.86
CA SER A 238 -11.05 8.40 -14.04
C SER A 238 -11.99 9.57 -14.29
N GLY A 239 -11.50 10.66 -14.90
CA GLY A 239 -12.36 11.75 -15.36
C GLY A 239 -12.47 12.95 -14.42
N MET A 240 -11.72 13.02 -13.32
CA MET A 240 -11.68 14.22 -12.48
C MET A 240 -11.33 15.46 -13.33
N VAL A 241 -12.07 16.55 -13.17
CA VAL A 241 -11.70 17.84 -13.79
C VAL A 241 -11.95 19.01 -12.83
N PRO A 242 -11.40 20.21 -13.08
CA PRO A 242 -11.67 21.40 -12.27
C PRO A 242 -13.16 21.74 -12.12
N LEU A 243 -13.51 22.44 -11.05
CA LEU A 243 -14.89 22.88 -10.78
C LEU A 243 -15.45 23.81 -11.89
N ASP A 244 -14.58 24.63 -12.49
CA ASP A 244 -14.90 25.58 -13.54
C ASP A 244 -14.80 24.98 -14.97
N PHE A 245 -14.54 23.67 -15.09
CA PHE A 245 -14.24 23.05 -16.38
C PHE A 245 -15.36 23.25 -17.40
N GLY A 246 -16.63 23.19 -16.96
CA GLY A 246 -17.79 23.42 -17.82
C GLY A 246 -17.95 24.88 -18.29
N GLU A 247 -17.34 25.85 -17.59
CA GLU A 247 -17.33 27.25 -18.04
C GLU A 247 -16.38 27.45 -19.23
N ARG A 248 -15.28 26.68 -19.24
CA ARG A 248 -14.26 26.72 -20.29
C ARG A 248 -14.58 25.80 -21.47
N PHE A 249 -15.18 24.64 -21.19
CA PHE A 249 -15.56 23.64 -22.17
C PHE A 249 -17.07 23.39 -22.06
N SER A 250 -17.88 24.29 -22.65
CA SER A 250 -19.34 24.30 -22.50
C SER A 250 -20.05 23.03 -22.99
N ASP A 251 -19.43 22.30 -23.92
CA ASP A 251 -19.96 21.05 -24.47
C ASP A 251 -19.53 19.81 -23.66
N ALA A 252 -18.76 19.99 -22.58
CA ALA A 252 -18.23 18.90 -21.77
C ALA A 252 -19.35 18.14 -21.05
N LYS A 253 -19.34 16.82 -21.17
CA LYS A 253 -20.25 15.91 -20.48
C LYS A 253 -19.77 15.65 -19.05
N LEU A 254 -20.21 16.49 -18.14
CA LEU A 254 -19.85 16.45 -16.72
C LEU A 254 -20.97 15.82 -15.88
N ILE A 255 -20.58 15.02 -14.90
CA ILE A 255 -21.45 14.56 -13.81
C ILE A 255 -21.03 15.29 -12.53
N ASP A 256 -21.94 16.10 -11.99
CA ASP A 256 -21.75 16.73 -10.67
C ASP A 256 -21.71 15.66 -9.58
N GLN A 257 -20.61 15.63 -8.83
CA GLN A 257 -20.39 14.68 -7.75
C GLN A 257 -20.92 15.15 -6.39
N GLY A 258 -21.55 16.33 -6.33
CA GLY A 258 -22.11 16.86 -5.08
C GLY A 258 -21.03 17.34 -4.12
N SER A 259 -21.15 17.00 -2.84
CA SER A 259 -20.24 17.45 -1.79
C SER A 259 -19.76 16.30 -0.92
N TRP A 260 -18.56 16.44 -0.35
CA TRP A 260 -18.00 15.54 0.66
C TRP A 260 -17.55 16.36 1.85
N CYS A 261 -18.06 16.07 3.04
CA CYS A 261 -17.72 16.77 4.29
C CYS A 261 -17.79 18.32 4.20
N GLY A 262 -18.73 18.85 3.41
CA GLY A 262 -18.89 20.30 3.18
C GLY A 262 -18.03 20.89 2.06
N PHE A 263 -17.11 20.12 1.47
CA PHE A 263 -16.36 20.51 0.29
C PHE A 263 -17.11 20.14 -0.99
N LYS A 264 -17.12 21.04 -1.97
CA LYS A 264 -17.61 20.73 -3.32
C LYS A 264 -16.63 19.74 -3.97
N ARG A 265 -17.14 18.59 -4.43
CA ARG A 265 -16.34 17.58 -5.13
C ARG A 265 -16.03 18.06 -6.56
N PRO A 266 -14.85 17.74 -7.13
CA PRO A 266 -14.62 17.93 -8.56
C PRO A 266 -15.62 17.09 -9.38
N PRO A 267 -16.18 17.62 -10.48
CA PRO A 267 -17.04 16.83 -11.36
C PRO A 267 -16.25 15.73 -12.08
N ILE A 268 -16.97 14.75 -12.58
CA ILE A 268 -16.43 13.69 -13.44
C ILE A 268 -16.80 13.97 -14.89
N LEU A 269 -15.78 14.09 -15.73
CA LEU A 269 -15.88 14.09 -17.18
C LEU A 269 -16.08 12.66 -17.68
N LEU A 270 -17.17 12.43 -18.42
CA LEU A 270 -17.51 11.11 -18.95
C LEU A 270 -16.54 10.67 -20.06
N PRO A 271 -16.17 9.36 -20.15
CA PRO A 271 -15.25 8.85 -21.17
C PRO A 271 -15.67 9.04 -22.62
N GLU A 272 -16.98 9.23 -22.89
CA GLU A 272 -17.50 9.53 -24.21
C GLU A 272 -17.30 10.99 -24.64
N ASP A 273 -16.86 11.85 -23.73
CA ASP A 273 -16.51 13.23 -24.05
C ASP A 273 -15.19 13.29 -24.81
N LYS A 274 -15.08 14.20 -25.78
CA LYS A 274 -13.85 14.38 -26.56
C LYS A 274 -12.69 14.83 -25.69
N MET A 275 -12.94 15.69 -24.71
CA MET A 275 -11.92 16.19 -23.80
C MET A 275 -11.43 15.12 -22.83
N PHE A 276 -12.21 14.06 -22.58
CA PHE A 276 -11.76 12.96 -21.73
C PHE A 276 -10.50 12.32 -22.31
N ASN A 277 -10.52 12.00 -23.60
CA ASN A 277 -9.37 11.42 -24.29
C ASN A 277 -8.17 12.37 -24.26
N THR A 278 -8.39 13.66 -24.50
CA THR A 278 -7.31 14.66 -24.45
C THR A 278 -6.66 14.70 -23.06
N ILE A 279 -7.45 14.77 -21.99
CA ILE A 279 -6.93 14.85 -20.62
C ILE A 279 -6.28 13.54 -20.21
N ALA A 280 -6.92 12.39 -20.46
CA ALA A 280 -6.37 11.09 -20.11
C ALA A 280 -5.04 10.83 -20.83
N ASP A 281 -4.96 11.18 -22.12
CA ASP A 281 -3.73 11.03 -22.90
C ASP A 281 -2.61 11.93 -22.37
N LEU A 282 -2.92 13.18 -22.03
CA LEU A 282 -1.94 14.10 -21.41
C LEU A 282 -1.50 13.56 -20.05
N PHE A 283 -2.46 13.15 -19.21
CA PHE A 283 -2.20 12.65 -17.87
C PHE A 283 -1.22 11.47 -17.89
N TYR A 284 -1.51 10.42 -18.65
CA TYR A 284 -0.65 9.25 -18.70
C TYR A 284 0.70 9.53 -19.40
N LYS A 285 0.74 10.35 -20.45
CA LYS A 285 2.00 10.75 -21.10
C LYS A 285 2.91 11.55 -20.17
N ILE A 286 2.36 12.52 -19.45
CA ILE A 286 3.10 13.35 -18.48
C ILE A 286 3.52 12.52 -17.28
N GLN A 287 2.61 11.70 -16.73
CA GLN A 287 2.95 10.81 -15.62
C GLN A 287 4.12 9.89 -15.98
N LYS A 288 4.07 9.28 -17.18
CA LYS A 288 5.14 8.42 -17.70
C LYS A 288 6.45 9.17 -17.95
N SER A 289 6.41 10.43 -18.40
CA SER A 289 7.63 11.22 -18.61
C SER A 289 8.30 11.61 -17.30
N ILE A 290 7.52 11.86 -16.25
CA ILE A 290 8.02 12.24 -14.93
C ILE A 290 8.52 11.01 -14.15
N PHE A 291 7.72 9.94 -14.06
CA PHE A 291 8.01 8.82 -13.16
C PHE A 291 8.57 7.58 -13.86
N GLY A 292 8.53 7.52 -15.19
CA GLY A 292 8.81 6.32 -15.97
C GLY A 292 7.69 5.27 -15.87
N ASN A 293 7.87 4.15 -16.55
CA ASN A 293 6.91 3.04 -16.60
C ASN A 293 7.46 1.69 -16.12
N GLU A 294 8.77 1.56 -15.88
CA GLU A 294 9.35 0.32 -15.36
C GLU A 294 8.77 0.00 -13.99
N TYR A 295 8.20 -1.19 -13.79
CA TYR A 295 7.54 -1.59 -12.55
C TYR A 295 6.41 -0.62 -12.10
N CYS A 296 5.73 0.03 -13.05
CA CYS A 296 4.61 0.96 -12.79
C CYS A 296 3.36 0.57 -13.57
N HIS A 297 2.92 -0.69 -13.40
CA HIS A 297 1.77 -1.24 -14.12
C HIS A 297 0.49 -1.31 -13.29
N TYR A 298 0.46 -0.70 -12.10
CA TYR A 298 -0.70 -0.67 -11.23
C TYR A 298 -1.13 0.78 -11.06
N TYR A 299 -2.40 1.06 -11.34
CA TYR A 299 -2.95 2.40 -11.29
C TYR A 299 -4.16 2.44 -10.36
N SER A 300 -4.15 3.35 -9.39
CA SER A 300 -5.24 3.50 -8.43
C SER A 300 -6.04 4.76 -8.69
N THR A 301 -7.33 4.61 -8.94
CA THR A 301 -8.29 5.71 -9.05
C THR A 301 -9.69 5.21 -8.68
N ASP A 302 -10.43 6.00 -7.90
CA ASP A 302 -11.68 5.57 -7.27
C ASP A 302 -12.78 6.65 -7.47
N PRO A 303 -13.44 6.70 -8.65
CA PRO A 303 -14.34 7.80 -9.05
C PRO A 303 -15.55 8.04 -8.14
N PHE A 304 -15.85 7.15 -7.21
CA PHE A 304 -17.00 7.27 -6.29
C PHE A 304 -16.60 6.99 -4.84
N HIS A 305 -15.35 7.31 -4.49
CA HIS A 305 -14.84 7.14 -3.14
C HIS A 305 -15.64 7.99 -2.14
N GLU A 306 -16.24 7.32 -1.14
CA GLU A 306 -17.08 7.94 -0.09
C GLU A 306 -18.23 8.82 -0.62
N GLY A 307 -18.86 8.39 -1.72
CA GLY A 307 -20.05 9.03 -2.25
C GLY A 307 -19.92 9.33 -3.74
N GLY A 308 -20.18 10.59 -4.12
CA GLY A 308 -20.32 10.97 -5.52
C GLY A 308 -21.69 10.62 -6.08
N ASN A 309 -21.86 10.87 -7.37
CA ASN A 309 -23.12 10.66 -8.07
C ASN A 309 -22.91 9.74 -9.28
N THR A 310 -23.75 8.71 -9.38
CA THR A 310 -23.81 7.76 -10.50
C THR A 310 -25.13 7.81 -11.25
N GLU A 311 -26.04 8.71 -10.87
CA GLU A 311 -27.36 8.83 -11.51
C GLU A 311 -27.22 9.16 -13.00
N GLY A 312 -27.91 8.38 -13.84
CA GLY A 312 -27.84 8.52 -15.29
C GLY A 312 -26.54 8.00 -15.93
N MET A 313 -25.60 7.44 -15.17
CA MET A 313 -24.39 6.82 -15.71
C MET A 313 -24.63 5.36 -16.08
N ASP A 314 -24.10 4.94 -17.23
CA ASP A 314 -23.89 3.54 -17.58
C ASP A 314 -22.57 3.08 -16.95
N LEU A 315 -22.61 2.57 -15.72
CA LEU A 315 -21.42 2.17 -14.96
C LEU A 315 -20.59 1.06 -15.64
N PRO A 316 -21.21 0.00 -16.21
CA PRO A 316 -20.48 -0.97 -17.02
C PRO A 316 -19.70 -0.33 -18.17
N LYS A 317 -20.36 0.50 -18.98
CA LYS A 317 -19.71 1.16 -20.12
C LYS A 317 -18.62 2.14 -19.69
N TYR A 318 -18.87 2.89 -18.62
CA TYR A 318 -17.90 3.79 -18.02
C TYR A 318 -16.62 3.03 -17.61
N ALA A 319 -16.77 1.89 -16.91
CA ALA A 319 -15.63 1.07 -16.49
C ALA A 319 -14.85 0.48 -17.67
N ASP A 320 -15.55 -0.06 -18.68
CA ASP A 320 -14.94 -0.60 -19.90
C ASP A 320 -14.13 0.47 -20.66
N LEU A 321 -14.68 1.68 -20.83
CA LEU A 321 -13.98 2.78 -21.51
C LEU A 321 -12.77 3.29 -20.72
N LEU A 322 -12.88 3.39 -19.39
CA LEU A 322 -11.73 3.75 -18.55
C LEU A 322 -10.61 2.72 -18.63
N MET A 323 -10.94 1.43 -18.54
CA MET A 323 -9.96 0.36 -18.63
C MET A 323 -9.29 0.33 -20.01
N LYS A 324 -10.07 0.48 -21.09
CA LYS A 324 -9.53 0.59 -22.46
C LYS A 324 -8.55 1.75 -22.57
N LYS A 325 -8.92 2.94 -22.08
CA LYS A 325 -8.03 4.09 -22.09
C LYS A 325 -6.76 3.85 -21.28
N MET A 326 -6.84 3.20 -20.13
CA MET A 326 -5.66 2.85 -19.33
C MET A 326 -4.75 1.88 -20.11
N LEU A 327 -5.31 0.87 -20.77
CA LEU A 327 -4.58 -0.13 -21.57
C LEU A 327 -3.93 0.45 -22.83
N GLU A 328 -4.50 1.52 -23.41
CA GLU A 328 -3.87 2.22 -24.53
C GLU A 328 -2.51 2.84 -24.17
N HIS A 329 -2.31 3.22 -22.90
CA HIS A 329 -1.06 3.82 -22.42
C HIS A 329 -0.12 2.80 -21.77
N ASP A 330 -0.67 1.67 -21.31
CA ASP A 330 0.05 0.56 -20.73
C ASP A 330 -0.73 -0.75 -20.90
N GLU A 331 -0.32 -1.59 -21.85
CA GLU A 331 -0.97 -2.87 -22.15
C GLU A 331 -1.02 -3.85 -20.96
N ASN A 332 -0.17 -3.63 -19.95
CA ASN A 332 -0.07 -4.44 -18.76
C ASN A 332 -0.80 -3.84 -17.56
N ALA A 333 -1.48 -2.69 -17.73
CA ALA A 333 -2.10 -1.95 -16.66
C ALA A 333 -3.07 -2.80 -15.83
N VAL A 334 -3.00 -2.67 -14.51
CA VAL A 334 -3.94 -3.24 -13.55
C VAL A 334 -4.60 -2.07 -12.83
N TRP A 335 -5.92 -1.99 -12.92
CA TRP A 335 -6.69 -1.05 -12.14
C TRP A 335 -6.82 -1.57 -10.71
N PHE A 336 -6.14 -0.87 -9.79
CA PHE A 336 -6.26 -1.12 -8.36
C PHE A 336 -7.40 -0.29 -7.76
N PHE A 337 -8.34 -0.97 -7.10
CA PHE A 337 -9.46 -0.33 -6.40
C PHE A 337 -9.29 -0.40 -4.89
N GLN A 338 -9.70 0.67 -4.21
CA GLN A 338 -9.91 0.65 -2.77
C GLN A 338 -11.28 0.02 -2.46
N GLY A 339 -11.28 -1.20 -1.93
CA GLY A 339 -12.47 -1.91 -1.45
C GLY A 339 -12.98 -1.30 -0.14
N TRP A 340 -13.75 -0.22 -0.24
CA TRP A 340 -14.27 0.56 0.89
C TRP A 340 -15.74 0.93 0.66
N GLN A 341 -16.59 0.58 1.62
CA GLN A 341 -18.05 0.76 1.52
C GLN A 341 -18.60 0.13 0.21
N ASP A 342 -19.30 0.92 -0.60
CA ASP A 342 -19.85 0.47 -1.88
C ASP A 342 -18.82 0.49 -3.02
N ASN A 343 -17.61 1.01 -2.80
CA ASN A 343 -16.55 1.08 -3.81
C ASN A 343 -15.69 -0.20 -3.78
N PRO A 344 -15.30 -0.74 -4.94
CA PRO A 344 -15.83 -0.42 -6.27
C PRO A 344 -17.28 -0.90 -6.44
N ARG A 345 -18.04 -0.16 -7.27
CA ARG A 345 -19.39 -0.58 -7.68
C ARG A 345 -19.27 -1.91 -8.44
N ARG A 346 -20.03 -2.93 -8.00
CA ARG A 346 -19.95 -4.30 -8.55
C ARG A 346 -20.27 -4.35 -10.04
N GLU A 347 -21.19 -3.50 -10.51
CA GLU A 347 -21.52 -3.34 -11.93
C GLU A 347 -20.30 -3.01 -12.80
N MET A 348 -19.38 -2.19 -12.28
CA MET A 348 -18.12 -1.89 -12.94
C MET A 348 -17.23 -3.14 -12.97
N LEU A 349 -17.04 -3.80 -11.83
CA LEU A 349 -16.18 -4.99 -11.73
C LEU A 349 -16.64 -6.16 -12.61
N ASN A 350 -17.94 -6.30 -12.83
CA ASN A 350 -18.52 -7.41 -13.59
C ASN A 350 -18.10 -7.43 -15.07
N VAL A 351 -17.77 -6.27 -15.65
CA VAL A 351 -17.40 -6.17 -17.07
C VAL A 351 -15.89 -6.12 -17.31
N LEU A 352 -15.09 -5.95 -16.27
CA LEU A 352 -13.64 -5.85 -16.37
C LEU A 352 -12.99 -7.23 -16.44
N ASP A 353 -11.94 -7.35 -17.25
CA ASP A 353 -11.07 -8.52 -17.27
C ASP A 353 -10.35 -8.66 -15.92
N LYS A 354 -10.48 -9.85 -15.31
CA LYS A 354 -9.88 -10.16 -14.01
C LYS A 354 -8.35 -10.14 -14.02
N GLY A 355 -7.71 -10.24 -15.18
CA GLY A 355 -6.26 -10.06 -15.36
C GLY A 355 -5.78 -8.62 -15.19
N HIS A 356 -6.70 -7.66 -15.22
CA HIS A 356 -6.44 -6.23 -15.18
C HIS A 356 -7.09 -5.54 -13.96
N VAL A 357 -7.51 -6.31 -12.96
CA VAL A 357 -8.15 -5.80 -11.74
C VAL A 357 -7.46 -6.35 -10.49
N LEU A 358 -7.25 -5.49 -9.50
CA LEU A 358 -6.87 -5.87 -8.15
C LEU A 358 -7.64 -5.02 -7.14
N VAL A 359 -8.21 -5.63 -6.11
CA VAL A 359 -8.95 -4.89 -5.07
C VAL A 359 -8.21 -5.00 -3.74
N GLY A 360 -7.84 -3.88 -3.13
CA GLY A 360 -7.42 -3.86 -1.72
C GLY A 360 -8.65 -3.81 -0.83
N ASN A 361 -9.00 -4.88 -0.11
CA ASN A 361 -10.15 -4.86 0.80
C ASN A 361 -9.78 -4.17 2.12
N LEU A 362 -10.08 -2.88 2.25
CA LEU A 362 -9.78 -2.06 3.45
C LEU A 362 -10.58 -2.51 4.68
N SER A 363 -11.65 -3.28 4.48
CA SER A 363 -12.54 -3.74 5.54
C SER A 363 -12.42 -5.25 5.78
N ALA A 364 -11.31 -5.88 5.40
CA ALA A 364 -11.16 -7.34 5.44
C ALA A 364 -11.30 -7.95 6.85
N ASP A 365 -11.00 -7.18 7.89
CA ASP A 365 -11.23 -7.61 9.27
C ASP A 365 -12.74 -7.76 9.59
N ALA A 366 -13.60 -6.93 8.99
CA ALA A 366 -15.04 -6.86 9.22
C ALA A 366 -15.88 -7.65 8.21
N ASN A 367 -15.50 -7.54 6.94
CA ASN A 367 -16.16 -8.16 5.80
C ASN A 367 -15.08 -8.75 4.89
N ILE A 368 -14.78 -10.02 5.14
CA ILE A 368 -13.60 -10.73 4.64
C ILE A 368 -13.42 -10.61 3.12
N ASP A 369 -14.50 -10.77 2.36
CA ASP A 369 -14.48 -10.85 0.90
C ASP A 369 -15.33 -9.76 0.23
N GLY A 370 -15.73 -8.73 0.99
CA GLY A 370 -16.64 -7.69 0.52
C GLY A 370 -18.10 -8.16 0.36
N GLY A 371 -18.43 -9.39 0.77
CA GLY A 371 -19.77 -9.99 0.75
C GLY A 371 -20.09 -10.78 -0.53
N ASP A 372 -19.33 -10.57 -1.60
CA ASP A 372 -19.55 -11.16 -2.92
C ASP A 372 -18.24 -11.47 -3.67
N ASN A 373 -17.14 -11.59 -2.93
CA ASN A 373 -15.81 -11.85 -3.46
C ASN A 373 -15.38 -10.79 -4.51
N PHE A 374 -15.86 -9.55 -4.34
CA PHE A 374 -15.67 -8.43 -5.26
C PHE A 374 -16.03 -8.81 -6.70
N ALA A 375 -17.22 -9.37 -6.92
CA ALA A 375 -17.65 -9.88 -8.22
C ALA A 375 -16.63 -10.87 -8.83
N ASN A 376 -16.08 -11.75 -7.99
CA ASN A 376 -15.02 -12.71 -8.32
C ASN A 376 -13.78 -12.06 -8.95
N SER A 377 -13.32 -10.94 -8.39
CA SER A 377 -12.09 -10.25 -8.81
C SER A 377 -10.95 -10.55 -7.84
N PRO A 378 -9.67 -10.57 -8.29
CA PRO A 378 -8.54 -10.74 -7.37
C PRO A 378 -8.54 -9.67 -6.28
N TRP A 379 -8.39 -10.07 -5.02
CA TRP A 379 -8.38 -9.13 -3.90
C TRP A 379 -7.35 -9.45 -2.81
N LEU A 380 -7.02 -8.42 -2.02
CA LEU A 380 -6.07 -8.45 -0.92
C LEU A 380 -6.78 -8.31 0.44
N TYR A 381 -6.38 -9.10 1.43
CA TYR A 381 -6.78 -8.85 2.83
C TYR A 381 -5.95 -7.67 3.35
N CYS A 382 -6.55 -6.48 3.43
CA CYS A 382 -5.87 -5.30 3.95
C CYS A 382 -6.28 -5.03 5.40
N THR A 383 -5.29 -4.91 6.28
CA THR A 383 -5.53 -4.43 7.65
C THR A 383 -5.50 -2.90 7.67
N VAL A 384 -6.56 -2.31 8.24
CA VAL A 384 -6.69 -0.86 8.50
C VAL A 384 -7.00 -0.68 9.98
N ASN A 385 -5.95 -0.54 10.78
CA ASN A 385 -6.05 -0.36 12.23
C ASN A 385 -6.01 1.11 12.64
N ASN A 386 -5.44 2.00 11.84
CA ASN A 386 -5.35 3.43 12.16
C ASN A 386 -6.24 4.26 11.24
N PHE A 387 -7.04 5.15 11.85
CA PHE A 387 -7.88 6.14 11.19
C PHE A 387 -7.53 7.53 11.73
N GLY A 388 -7.29 8.50 10.85
CA GLY A 388 -7.03 9.89 11.20
C GLY A 388 -5.77 10.18 12.04
N GLY A 389 -4.87 9.21 12.24
CA GLY A 389 -3.77 9.36 13.20
C GLY A 389 -4.20 9.31 14.66
N GLN A 390 -5.39 8.78 14.95
CA GLN A 390 -5.86 8.56 16.32
C GLN A 390 -4.86 7.67 17.07
N ARG A 391 -4.50 8.08 18.29
CA ARG A 391 -3.64 7.28 19.20
C ARG A 391 -4.52 6.36 20.04
N LEU A 392 -4.99 5.28 19.42
CA LEU A 392 -5.94 4.35 20.00
C LEU A 392 -5.58 2.92 19.59
N LEU A 393 -5.54 2.00 20.54
CA LEU A 393 -5.29 0.59 20.25
C LEU A 393 -6.50 0.01 19.50
N ARG A 394 -6.30 -0.37 18.24
CA ARG A 394 -7.34 -0.88 17.35
C ARG A 394 -6.80 -2.02 16.49
N GLY A 395 -7.71 -2.91 16.06
CA GLY A 395 -7.44 -4.01 15.15
C GLY A 395 -7.55 -5.36 15.83
N ASN A 396 -7.38 -6.44 15.06
CA ASN A 396 -7.43 -7.80 15.56
C ASN A 396 -6.14 -8.57 15.26
N VAL A 397 -5.30 -8.75 16.28
CA VAL A 397 -3.98 -9.39 16.14
C VAL A 397 -4.12 -10.84 15.69
N ILE A 398 -5.03 -11.62 16.29
CA ILE A 398 -5.20 -13.04 15.99
C ILE A 398 -5.68 -13.23 14.54
N ASN A 399 -6.62 -12.41 14.12
CA ASN A 399 -7.19 -12.49 12.78
C ASN A 399 -6.19 -12.03 11.72
N SER A 400 -5.50 -10.92 11.95
CA SER A 400 -4.45 -10.43 11.04
C SER A 400 -3.32 -11.45 10.88
N LEU A 401 -2.96 -12.16 11.95
CA LEU A 401 -1.91 -13.17 11.95
C LEU A 401 -2.33 -14.48 11.25
N THR A 402 -3.59 -14.91 11.43
CA THR A 402 -3.99 -16.27 11.06
C THR A 402 -4.94 -16.37 9.87
N ARG A 403 -5.85 -15.40 9.66
CA ARG A 403 -6.85 -15.47 8.57
C ARG A 403 -6.22 -15.52 7.18
N PRO A 404 -5.18 -14.74 6.83
CA PRO A 404 -4.59 -14.77 5.50
C PRO A 404 -4.20 -16.16 5.00
N HIS A 405 -3.51 -16.97 5.83
CA HIS A 405 -3.16 -18.35 5.45
C HIS A 405 -4.38 -19.27 5.32
N LYS A 406 -5.45 -19.04 6.08
CA LYS A 406 -6.71 -19.81 5.93
C LYS A 406 -7.39 -19.49 4.60
N LEU A 407 -7.47 -18.20 4.26
CA LEU A 407 -8.06 -17.72 3.00
C LEU A 407 -7.29 -18.23 1.78
N GLN A 408 -5.96 -18.30 1.89
CA GLN A 408 -5.13 -18.82 0.81
C GLN A 408 -5.46 -20.27 0.46
N LYS A 409 -5.68 -21.11 1.48
CA LYS A 409 -6.00 -22.54 1.35
C LYS A 409 -7.44 -22.79 0.84
N ASP A 410 -8.32 -21.80 0.97
CA ASP A 410 -9.72 -21.91 0.56
C ASP A 410 -9.92 -21.47 -0.91
N ASN A 411 -10.52 -22.35 -1.70
CA ASN A 411 -10.79 -22.13 -3.13
C ASN A 411 -12.11 -21.41 -3.42
N ASN A 412 -12.85 -20.98 -2.38
CA ASN A 412 -14.04 -20.15 -2.54
C ASN A 412 -13.70 -18.66 -2.66
N TYR A 413 -12.52 -18.24 -2.21
CA TYR A 413 -12.10 -16.84 -2.19
C TYR A 413 -11.12 -16.53 -3.33
N ALA A 414 -11.35 -15.45 -4.06
CA ALA A 414 -10.41 -14.86 -5.03
C ALA A 414 -9.27 -14.07 -4.33
N PHE A 415 -8.93 -14.47 -3.11
CA PHE A 415 -7.84 -13.93 -2.31
C PHE A 415 -6.49 -14.25 -2.95
N VAL A 416 -5.66 -13.21 -3.15
CA VAL A 416 -4.35 -13.34 -3.81
C VAL A 416 -3.19 -12.74 -3.01
N GLY A 417 -3.46 -12.06 -1.91
CA GLY A 417 -2.39 -11.51 -1.08
C GLY A 417 -2.87 -10.67 0.09
N ILE A 418 -1.92 -10.04 0.77
CA ILE A 418 -2.16 -9.25 1.97
C ILE A 418 -1.77 -7.79 1.73
N GLY A 419 -2.31 -6.91 2.54
CA GLY A 419 -1.94 -5.50 2.51
C GLY A 419 -2.01 -4.85 3.88
N TYR A 420 -1.33 -3.72 4.01
CA TYR A 420 -1.45 -2.86 5.17
C TYR A 420 -1.71 -1.44 4.72
N MET A 421 -2.84 -0.88 5.15
CA MET A 421 -3.36 0.38 4.64
C MET A 421 -3.77 1.33 5.79
N PRO A 422 -2.86 1.63 6.74
CA PRO A 422 -3.19 2.54 7.83
C PRO A 422 -3.42 3.95 7.26
N GLU A 423 -4.36 4.71 7.81
CA GLU A 423 -4.46 6.14 7.46
C GLU A 423 -3.27 6.94 7.99
N ALA A 424 -2.64 6.50 9.08
CA ALA A 424 -1.42 7.12 9.60
C ALA A 424 -0.51 6.11 10.32
N ILE A 425 0.79 6.42 10.36
CA ILE A 425 1.84 5.63 10.99
C ILE A 425 2.29 6.36 12.26
N VAL A 426 1.62 6.08 13.37
CA VAL A 426 1.84 6.81 14.65
C VAL A 426 1.91 5.91 15.89
N ALA A 427 1.40 4.68 15.80
CA ALA A 427 1.29 3.70 16.88
C ALA A 427 1.05 2.28 16.29
N ASP A 428 0.87 1.29 17.18
CA ASP A 428 0.44 -0.08 16.83
C ASP A 428 1.34 -0.79 15.81
N GLU A 429 2.67 -0.66 15.97
CA GLU A 429 3.67 -1.37 15.16
C GLU A 429 3.46 -2.88 15.08
N VAL A 430 2.74 -3.45 16.04
CA VAL A 430 2.34 -4.86 16.07
C VAL A 430 1.73 -5.34 14.75
N PHE A 431 0.93 -4.51 14.05
CA PHE A 431 0.33 -4.91 12.77
C PHE A 431 1.31 -4.84 11.60
N PHE A 432 2.25 -3.90 11.63
CA PHE A 432 3.36 -3.87 10.69
C PHE A 432 4.23 -5.13 10.83
N ASP A 433 4.49 -5.53 12.08
CA ASP A 433 5.28 -6.70 12.41
C ASP A 433 4.56 -8.01 12.03
N ILE A 434 3.23 -8.09 12.19
CA ILE A 434 2.44 -9.24 11.72
C ILE A 434 2.61 -9.42 10.21
N ILE A 435 2.37 -8.37 9.43
CA ILE A 435 2.45 -8.44 7.96
C ILE A 435 3.87 -8.81 7.52
N SER A 436 4.89 -8.18 8.12
CA SER A 436 6.29 -8.53 7.90
C SER A 436 6.57 -10.01 8.19
N HIS A 437 6.04 -10.53 9.30
CA HIS A 437 6.26 -11.91 9.74
C HIS A 437 5.60 -12.93 8.82
N ILE A 438 4.35 -12.69 8.39
CA ILE A 438 3.62 -13.63 7.53
C ILE A 438 3.99 -13.49 6.04
N SER A 439 4.64 -12.40 5.64
CA SER A 439 4.92 -12.03 4.24
C SER A 439 5.51 -13.16 3.40
N ILE A 440 6.38 -13.99 3.97
CA ILE A 440 7.07 -15.09 3.28
C ILE A 440 6.96 -16.45 3.98
N LYS A 441 6.16 -16.54 5.05
CA LYS A 441 6.00 -17.79 5.80
C LYS A 441 5.09 -18.76 5.06
N GLU A 442 5.59 -19.98 4.86
CA GLU A 442 4.82 -21.04 4.21
C GLU A 442 3.71 -21.56 5.12
N GLU A 443 4.06 -21.81 6.39
CA GLU A 443 3.11 -22.30 7.39
C GLU A 443 2.43 -21.17 8.15
N GLN A 444 1.20 -21.45 8.56
CA GLN A 444 0.43 -20.54 9.39
C GLN A 444 1.03 -20.51 10.81
N PRO A 445 1.44 -19.33 11.32
CA PRO A 445 1.93 -19.22 12.68
C PRO A 445 0.78 -19.32 13.70
N THR A 446 1.08 -19.83 14.89
CA THR A 446 0.19 -19.68 16.05
C THR A 446 0.45 -18.35 16.78
N LEU A 447 -0.55 -17.88 17.54
CA LEU A 447 -0.38 -16.69 18.38
C LEU A 447 0.76 -16.87 19.39
N ASP A 448 0.88 -18.07 19.98
CA ASP A 448 1.83 -18.34 21.05
C ASP A 448 3.27 -18.37 20.55
N GLU A 449 3.52 -19.02 19.41
CA GLU A 449 4.84 -19.02 18.76
C GLU A 449 5.23 -17.60 18.37
N TRP A 450 4.31 -16.88 17.72
CA TRP A 450 4.58 -15.53 17.23
C TRP A 450 4.81 -14.54 18.37
N LEU A 451 4.01 -14.58 19.45
CA LEU A 451 4.21 -13.69 20.60
C LEU A 451 5.55 -13.93 21.29
N CYS A 452 5.97 -15.19 21.44
CA CYS A 452 7.28 -15.51 22.00
C CYS A 452 8.41 -14.87 21.17
N GLU A 453 8.33 -15.00 19.85
CA GLU A 453 9.30 -14.40 18.93
C GLU A 453 9.24 -12.87 18.95
N TYR A 454 8.05 -12.30 18.80
CA TYR A 454 7.80 -10.86 18.79
C TYR A 454 8.33 -10.18 20.06
N ILE A 455 8.07 -10.74 21.25
CA ILE A 455 8.56 -10.20 22.52
C ILE A 455 10.09 -10.23 22.57
N ARG A 456 10.69 -11.37 22.22
CA ARG A 456 12.15 -11.53 22.23
C ARG A 456 12.81 -10.53 21.28
N ILE A 457 12.31 -10.42 20.06
CA ILE A 457 12.84 -9.55 19.00
C ILE A 457 12.65 -8.07 19.38
N ARG A 458 11.45 -7.69 19.81
CA ARG A 458 11.13 -6.29 20.08
C ARG A 458 11.80 -5.77 21.36
N TYR A 459 11.85 -6.58 22.41
CA TYR A 459 12.36 -6.15 23.73
C TYR A 459 13.78 -6.64 24.05
N GLY A 460 14.37 -7.49 23.20
CA GLY A 460 15.72 -8.04 23.42
C GLY A 460 15.79 -9.23 24.35
N SER A 461 14.72 -9.52 25.08
CA SER A 461 14.65 -10.67 25.96
C SER A 461 13.21 -11.18 26.06
N TYR A 462 13.07 -12.45 26.41
CA TYR A 462 11.78 -13.02 26.73
C TYR A 462 11.47 -12.81 28.21
N SER A 463 10.21 -12.50 28.52
CA SER A 463 9.69 -12.44 29.89
C SER A 463 8.29 -13.03 29.91
N SER A 464 8.03 -13.96 30.83
CA SER A 464 6.69 -14.55 31.03
C SER A 464 5.66 -13.48 31.40
N ASN A 465 6.07 -12.45 32.14
CA ASN A 465 5.19 -11.32 32.48
C ASN A 465 4.83 -10.50 31.23
N LEU A 466 5.81 -10.22 30.36
CA LEU A 466 5.52 -9.53 29.09
C LEU A 466 4.64 -10.38 28.18
N TYR A 467 4.88 -11.69 28.13
CA TYR A 467 4.04 -12.62 27.38
C TYR A 467 2.60 -12.62 27.86
N ASN A 468 2.38 -12.72 29.16
CA ASN A 468 1.03 -12.65 29.74
C ASN A 468 0.37 -11.30 29.49
N ALA A 469 1.12 -10.19 29.58
CA ALA A 469 0.61 -8.86 29.28
C ALA A 469 0.17 -8.75 27.80
N TRP A 470 1.00 -9.20 26.87
CA TRP A 470 0.64 -9.22 25.44
C TRP A 470 -0.53 -10.13 25.14
N LYS A 471 -0.61 -11.31 25.77
CA LYS A 471 -1.81 -12.16 25.68
C LYS A 471 -3.07 -11.42 26.13
N ILE A 472 -3.01 -10.70 27.25
CA ILE A 472 -4.15 -9.87 27.70
C ILE A 472 -4.49 -8.84 26.63
N LEU A 473 -3.51 -8.11 26.07
CA LEU A 473 -3.78 -7.11 25.03
C LEU A 473 -4.44 -7.74 23.79
N CYS A 474 -3.93 -8.86 23.29
CA CYS A 474 -4.46 -9.60 22.15
C CYS A 474 -5.89 -10.11 22.37
N HIS A 475 -6.27 -10.41 23.61
CA HIS A 475 -7.59 -10.93 23.96
C HIS A 475 -8.55 -9.89 24.56
N SER A 476 -8.12 -8.63 24.72
CA SER A 476 -8.95 -7.57 25.32
C SER A 476 -9.12 -6.33 24.45
N VAL A 477 -8.03 -5.75 23.94
CA VAL A 477 -8.06 -4.47 23.19
C VAL A 477 -7.80 -4.66 21.71
N TYR A 478 -7.00 -5.67 21.32
CA TYR A 478 -6.75 -6.02 19.93
C TYR A 478 -7.70 -7.13 19.44
N ILE A 479 -9.01 -6.91 19.63
CA ILE A 479 -10.08 -7.83 19.24
C ILE A 479 -11.07 -7.22 18.24
N SER A 480 -10.76 -6.03 17.72
CA SER A 480 -11.69 -5.24 16.93
C SER A 480 -11.65 -5.67 15.47
N ASP A 481 -12.70 -6.36 15.03
CA ASP A 481 -12.93 -6.76 13.64
C ASP A 481 -13.61 -5.64 12.82
N GLY A 482 -13.43 -4.36 13.16
CA GLY A 482 -14.11 -3.27 12.45
C GLY A 482 -13.74 -1.86 12.91
N ILE A 483 -14.19 -0.85 12.15
CA ILE A 483 -13.82 0.56 12.32
C ILE A 483 -14.32 1.14 13.65
N CYS A 484 -15.47 0.66 14.14
CA CYS A 484 -16.21 1.23 15.28
C CYS A 484 -16.02 0.48 16.60
N GLY A 485 -14.86 -0.16 16.82
CA GLY A 485 -14.62 -0.93 18.04
C GLY A 485 -14.12 -0.13 19.25
N PRO A 486 -13.03 0.63 19.13
CA PRO A 486 -12.42 1.26 20.31
C PRO A 486 -12.91 2.70 20.51
N ARG A 487 -13.14 3.07 21.78
CA ARG A 487 -13.59 4.40 22.20
C ARG A 487 -12.44 5.38 22.21
N GLU A 488 -12.61 6.53 21.57
CA GLU A 488 -11.63 7.61 21.58
C GLU A 488 -11.54 8.23 22.98
N SER A 489 -10.40 8.85 23.33
CA SER A 489 -10.27 9.51 24.63
C SER A 489 -11.11 10.79 24.68
N GLY A 490 -11.99 10.92 25.67
CA GLY A 490 -12.78 12.14 25.90
C GLY A 490 -11.93 13.41 26.10
N LEU A 491 -10.63 13.26 26.42
CA LEU A 491 -9.68 14.40 26.46
C LEU A 491 -9.45 15.05 25.09
N CYS A 492 -9.72 14.33 24.00
CA CYS A 492 -9.57 14.83 22.65
C CYS A 492 -10.86 15.42 22.08
N SER A 493 -11.99 15.39 22.82
CA SER A 493 -13.25 15.94 22.34
C SER A 493 -13.28 17.47 22.47
N ARG A 494 -14.20 18.12 21.73
CA ARG A 494 -14.57 19.50 22.05
C ARG A 494 -15.25 19.53 23.43
N PRO A 495 -14.84 20.41 24.36
CA PRO A 495 -15.43 20.47 25.69
C PRO A 495 -16.96 20.60 25.64
N SER A 496 -17.65 19.72 26.35
CA SER A 496 -19.11 19.68 26.44
C SER A 496 -19.53 19.04 27.78
N LEU A 497 -20.70 19.40 28.29
CA LEU A 497 -21.33 18.70 29.42
C LEU A 497 -21.89 17.31 29.02
N SER A 498 -22.00 17.06 27.71
CA SER A 498 -22.49 15.81 27.12
C SER A 498 -21.58 15.38 25.97
N VAL A 499 -20.38 14.89 26.30
CA VAL A 499 -19.47 14.30 25.31
C VAL A 499 -19.99 12.91 24.93
N ASP A 500 -20.59 12.79 23.76
CA ASP A 500 -20.98 11.50 23.17
C ASP A 500 -19.83 10.87 22.37
N ARG A 501 -19.10 11.67 21.58
CA ARG A 501 -18.03 11.20 20.69
C ARG A 501 -16.95 12.27 20.48
N VAL A 502 -15.75 11.83 20.10
CA VAL A 502 -14.62 12.72 19.79
C VAL A 502 -14.61 13.06 18.30
N SER A 503 -14.67 12.05 17.43
CA SER A 503 -14.85 12.19 15.99
C SER A 503 -16.27 11.78 15.56
N THR A 504 -16.74 12.29 14.42
CA THR A 504 -18.10 12.05 13.91
C THR A 504 -18.43 10.56 13.77
N TRP A 505 -17.47 9.78 13.28
CA TRP A 505 -17.58 8.33 13.04
C TRP A 505 -16.93 7.47 14.14
N GLY A 506 -16.50 8.07 15.24
CA GLY A 506 -16.01 7.34 16.41
C GLY A 506 -17.12 6.65 17.18
N SER A 507 -16.75 5.65 17.99
CA SER A 507 -17.69 4.95 18.86
C SER A 507 -18.19 5.88 19.98
N PRO A 508 -19.48 5.84 20.34
CA PRO A 508 -20.02 6.55 21.50
C PRO A 508 -19.30 6.21 22.81
N GLN A 509 -19.17 7.20 23.70
CA GLN A 509 -18.58 7.10 25.05
C GLN A 509 -19.38 6.22 26.00
#